data_AF-A0A7V9CJA6-F1
#
_entry.id   AF-A0A7V9CJA6-F1
#
_cell.length_a   1.000
_cell.length_b   1.000
_cell.length_c   1.000
_cell.angle_alpha   90.00
_cell.angle_beta   90.00
_cell.angle_gamma   90.00
#
_symmetry.space_group_name_H-M   'P 1'
#
loop_
_entity.id
_entity.type
_entity.pdbx_description
1 polymer ?
#
loop_
_entity_poly.entity_id
_entity_poly.type
_entity_poly.pdbx_seq_one_letter_code
_entity_poly.pdbx_strand_id
1 'polypeptide(L)'
;MPILDKTCVECHGPDKVKARLRMDSVAGLQKGGKSGPLFVAGDVENSLMLRRVLGLDDEDRMPLDKDPLSEAQIDVLRRWIAAGAPFGSGSPE
;
A
#
# COMPACT_ATOMS: atom_id res chain seq x y z
N MET A 1 -8.24 -0.90 -6.18
CA MET A 1 -7.93 -2.21 -5.58
C MET A 1 -8.63 -2.24 -4.24
N PRO A 2 -9.61 -3.15 -4.01
CA PRO A 2 -10.57 -3.01 -2.91
C PRO A 2 -9.97 -2.87 -1.50
N ILE A 3 -8.80 -3.47 -1.26
CA ILE A 3 -8.10 -3.36 0.02
C ILE A 3 -7.54 -1.95 0.27
N LEU A 4 -7.05 -1.25 -0.77
CA LEU A 4 -6.51 0.10 -0.62
C LEU A 4 -7.63 1.08 -0.24
N ASP A 5 -8.77 0.97 -0.90
CA ASP A 5 -9.92 1.86 -0.67
C ASP A 5 -10.50 1.68 0.75
N LYS A 6 -10.57 0.44 1.25
CA LYS A 6 -11.13 0.14 2.57
C LYS A 6 -10.16 0.42 3.72
N THR A 7 -8.86 0.24 3.52
CA THR A 7 -7.88 0.22 4.61
C THR A 7 -6.93 1.42 4.58
N CYS A 8 -6.57 1.91 3.39
CA CYS A 8 -5.48 2.89 3.24
C CYS A 8 -5.97 4.31 2.99
N VAL A 9 -7.04 4.48 2.20
CA VAL A 9 -7.52 5.79 1.72
C VAL A 9 -8.03 6.69 2.86
N GLU A 10 -8.52 6.14 3.96
CA GLU A 10 -9.00 6.97 5.08
C GLU A 10 -7.91 7.90 5.67
N CYS A 11 -6.65 7.45 5.68
CA CYS A 11 -5.51 8.23 6.17
C CYS A 11 -4.58 8.76 5.07
N HIS A 12 -4.63 8.17 3.87
CA HIS A 12 -3.78 8.47 2.72
C HIS A 12 -4.62 8.77 1.47
N GLY A 13 -5.72 9.49 1.64
CA GLY A 13 -6.69 9.84 0.59
C GLY A 13 -6.83 11.35 0.42
N PRO A 14 -7.92 11.81 -0.22
CA PRO A 14 -8.14 13.24 -0.45
C PRO A 14 -8.38 14.02 0.85
N ASP A 15 -9.06 13.42 1.82
CA ASP A 15 -9.41 14.08 3.09
C ASP A 15 -8.23 14.18 4.06
N LYS A 16 -7.34 13.18 4.02
CA LYS A 16 -6.13 13.11 4.85
C LYS A 16 -4.98 12.60 4.02
N VAL A 17 -3.89 13.37 3.95
CA VAL A 17 -2.68 13.02 3.22
C VAL A 17 -1.52 12.78 4.19
N LYS A 18 -1.68 11.80 5.10
CA LYS A 18 -0.60 11.47 6.06
C LYS A 18 0.66 11.08 5.29
N ALA A 19 1.82 11.50 5.81
CA ALA A 19 3.13 11.29 5.19
C ALA A 19 3.24 11.77 3.72
N ARG A 20 2.42 12.72 3.27
CA ARG A 20 2.35 13.18 1.87
C ARG A 20 2.04 12.04 0.87
N LEU A 21 1.45 10.95 1.34
CA LEU A 21 1.14 9.76 0.54
C LEU A 21 -0.33 9.79 0.10
N ARG A 22 -0.56 9.48 -1.18
CA ARG A 22 -1.90 9.36 -1.79
C ARG A 22 -2.06 7.95 -2.33
N MET A 23 -3.06 7.21 -1.84
CA MET A 23 -3.35 5.82 -2.22
C MET A 23 -4.71 5.66 -2.90
N ASP A 24 -5.42 6.76 -3.10
CA ASP A 24 -6.73 6.85 -3.78
C ASP A 24 -6.61 7.00 -5.31
N SER A 25 -5.39 7.13 -5.84
CA SER A 25 -5.14 7.27 -7.27
C SER A 25 -3.86 6.56 -7.69
N VAL A 26 -3.84 6.06 -8.93
CA VAL A 26 -2.66 5.41 -9.54
C VAL A 26 -1.45 6.36 -9.51
N ALA A 27 -1.65 7.61 -9.91
CA ALA A 27 -0.59 8.62 -9.89
C ALA A 27 -0.05 8.87 -8.47
N GLY A 28 -0.92 8.86 -7.46
CA GLY A 28 -0.51 8.96 -6.05
C GLY A 28 0.33 7.78 -5.59
N LEU A 29 -0.11 6.55 -5.91
CA LEU A 29 0.59 5.32 -5.57
C LEU A 29 1.99 5.27 -6.21
N GLN A 30 2.09 5.66 -7.49
CA GLN A 30 3.36 5.71 -8.22
C GLN A 30 4.29 6.82 -7.71
N LYS A 31 3.73 7.96 -7.29
CA LYS A 31 4.51 9.07 -6.73
C LYS A 31 5.13 8.72 -5.38
N GLY A 32 4.45 7.89 -4.58
CA GLY A 32 4.87 7.58 -3.22
C GLY A 32 4.64 8.75 -2.25
N GLY A 33 5.37 8.72 -1.13
CA GLY A 33 5.19 9.66 -0.02
C GLY A 33 6.49 10.30 0.45
N LYS A 34 6.48 10.86 1.66
CA LYS A 34 7.63 11.48 2.32
C LYS A 34 8.82 10.52 2.45
N SER A 35 8.55 9.23 2.60
CA SER A 35 9.57 8.18 2.72
C SER A 35 10.05 7.62 1.36
N GLY A 36 9.63 8.23 0.25
CA GLY A 36 9.98 7.80 -1.10
C GLY A 36 8.92 6.88 -1.74
N PRO A 37 9.33 6.04 -2.70
CA PRO A 37 8.45 5.12 -3.41
C PRO A 37 7.72 4.17 -2.45
N LEU A 38 6.42 3.99 -2.68
CA LEU A 38 5.62 3.11 -1.84
C LEU A 38 5.90 1.62 -2.12
N PHE A 39 6.25 1.28 -3.35
CA PHE A 39 6.54 -0.09 -3.77
C PHE A 39 7.54 -0.06 -4.93
N VAL A 40 8.17 -1.20 -5.18
CA VAL A 40 9.02 -1.47 -6.33
C VAL A 40 8.33 -2.56 -7.15
N ALA A 41 7.90 -2.25 -8.37
CA ALA A 41 7.16 -3.20 -9.20
C ALA A 41 7.98 -4.47 -9.46
N GLY A 42 7.43 -5.64 -9.10
CA GLY A 42 8.11 -6.93 -9.22
C GLY A 42 9.01 -7.28 -8.04
N ASP A 43 9.28 -6.35 -7.12
CA ASP A 43 10.17 -6.55 -5.97
C ASP A 43 9.43 -6.34 -4.66
N VAL A 44 8.96 -7.46 -4.11
CA VAL A 44 8.20 -7.55 -2.87
C VAL A 44 9.05 -7.14 -1.66
N GLU A 45 10.31 -7.56 -1.60
CA GLU A 45 11.15 -7.43 -0.41
C GLU A 45 11.62 -5.98 -0.20
N ASN A 46 11.87 -5.27 -1.31
CA ASN A 46 12.27 -3.86 -1.29
C ASN A 46 11.08 -2.89 -1.35
N SER A 47 9.85 -3.38 -1.29
CA SER A 47 8.65 -2.54 -1.31
C SER A 47 8.27 -2.03 0.07
N LEU A 48 8.34 -0.71 0.25
CA LEU A 48 8.04 -0.03 1.52
C LEU A 48 6.65 -0.36 2.09
N MET A 49 5.63 -0.49 1.24
CA MET A 49 4.26 -0.82 1.64
C MET A 49 4.20 -2.08 2.50
N LEU A 50 4.94 -3.14 2.12
CA LEU A 50 4.94 -4.40 2.87
C LEU A 50 5.68 -4.26 4.19
N ARG A 51 6.82 -3.57 4.19
CA ARG A 51 7.61 -3.29 5.39
C ARG A 51 6.76 -2.54 6.43
N ARG A 52 5.99 -1.55 5.97
CA ARG A 52 5.05 -0.78 6.79
C ARG A 52 3.91 -1.62 7.33
N VAL A 53 3.23 -2.44 6.53
CA VAL A 53 2.11 -3.24 7.07
C VAL A 53 2.58 -4.39 7.98
N LEU A 54 3.84 -4.82 7.84
CA LEU A 54 4.48 -5.81 8.70
C LEU A 54 5.16 -5.20 9.94
N GLY A 55 5.35 -3.88 9.99
CA GLY A 55 6.06 -3.20 11.09
C GLY A 55 7.54 -3.58 11.16
N LEU A 56 8.20 -3.67 10.01
CA LEU A 56 9.63 -3.98 9.91
C LEU A 56 10.49 -2.70 10.02
N ASP A 57 11.79 -2.89 10.26
CA ASP A 57 12.82 -1.82 10.26
C ASP A 57 12.61 -0.72 11.28
N ASP A 58 12.07 -1.07 12.44
CA ASP A 58 11.73 -0.13 13.50
C ASP A 58 10.77 1.00 13.03
N GLU A 59 10.08 0.79 11.91
CA GLU A 59 9.04 1.68 11.43
C GLU A 59 7.68 1.29 12.01
N ASP A 60 6.86 2.31 12.29
CA ASP A 60 5.50 2.07 12.76
C ASP A 60 4.70 1.21 11.79
N ARG A 61 4.05 0.18 12.33
CA ARG A 61 3.16 -0.68 11.57
C ARG A 61 1.97 0.11 11.07
N MET A 62 1.63 -0.07 9.79
CA MET A 62 0.39 0.43 9.21
C MET A 62 -0.70 -0.64 9.20
N PRO A 63 -1.94 -0.29 9.50
CA PRO A 63 -2.38 1.02 10.00
C PRO A 63 -1.96 1.26 11.47
N LEU A 64 -1.62 2.52 11.81
CA LEU A 64 -1.16 2.94 13.15
C LEU A 64 -2.22 2.79 14.24
N ASP A 65 -3.43 3.26 13.95
CA ASP A 65 -4.51 3.42 14.94
C ASP A 65 -5.65 2.41 14.69
N LYS A 66 -5.37 1.31 13.97
CA LYS A 66 -6.35 0.28 13.61
C LYS A 66 -5.75 -1.11 13.70
N ASP A 67 -6.61 -2.11 13.60
CA ASP A 67 -6.19 -3.51 13.53
C ASP A 67 -5.20 -3.76 12.37
N PRO A 68 -4.23 -4.67 12.59
CA PRO A 68 -3.34 -5.12 11.52
C PRO A 68 -4.14 -5.69 10.34
N LEU A 69 -3.53 -5.64 9.16
CA LEU A 69 -4.02 -6.42 8.04
C LEU A 69 -3.92 -7.91 8.39
N SER A 70 -4.91 -8.68 7.95
CA SER A 70 -4.84 -10.13 8.01
C SER A 70 -3.76 -10.67 7.06
N GLU A 71 -3.28 -11.89 7.31
CA GLU A 71 -2.31 -12.53 6.41
C GLU A 71 -2.81 -12.60 4.97
N ALA A 72 -4.10 -12.89 4.77
CA ALA A 72 -4.72 -12.91 3.44
C ALA A 72 -4.69 -11.54 2.75
N GLN A 73 -4.89 -10.45 3.51
CA GLN A 73 -4.80 -9.09 3.00
C GLN A 73 -3.37 -8.72 2.62
N ILE A 74 -2.39 -9.08 3.45
CA ILE A 74 -0.97 -8.88 3.16
C ILE A 74 -0.56 -9.69 1.92
N ASP A 75 -1.06 -10.91 1.77
CA ASP A 75 -0.76 -11.76 0.61
C ASP A 75 -1.29 -11.17 -0.70
N VAL A 76 -2.48 -10.54 -0.67
CA VAL A 76 -3.00 -9.79 -1.83
C VAL A 76 -2.04 -8.66 -2.23
N LEU A 77 -1.52 -7.90 -1.27
CA LEU A 77 -0.56 -6.82 -1.54
C LEU A 77 0.77 -7.39 -2.10
N ARG A 78 1.25 -8.48 -1.52
CA ARG A 78 2.45 -9.19 -1.97
C ARG A 78 2.32 -9.67 -3.41
N ARG A 79 1.22 -10.34 -3.75
CA ARG A 79 0.95 -10.82 -5.11
C ARG A 79 0.82 -9.68 -6.10
N TRP A 80 0.16 -8.60 -5.72
CA TRP A 80 0.04 -7.43 -6.58
C TRP A 80 1.39 -6.79 -6.89
N ILE A 81 2.27 -6.61 -5.90
CA ILE A 81 3.63 -6.12 -6.13
C ILE A 81 4.41 -7.09 -7.02
N ALA A 82 4.37 -8.39 -6.70
CA ALA A 82 5.08 -9.43 -7.45
C ALA A 82 4.65 -9.48 -8.92
N ALA A 83 3.37 -9.21 -9.21
CA ALA A 83 2.84 -9.13 -10.56
C ALA A 83 3.23 -7.85 -11.32
N GLY A 84 4.11 -7.02 -10.76
CA GLY A 84 4.53 -5.75 -11.36
C GLY A 84 3.62 -4.58 -11.02
N ALA A 85 2.85 -4.68 -9.92
CA ALA A 85 1.93 -3.65 -9.47
C ALA A 85 0.95 -3.17 -10.56
N PRO A 86 0.23 -4.09 -11.26
CA PRO A 86 -0.64 -3.70 -12.35
C PRO A 86 -1.79 -2.81 -11.85
N PHE A 87 -2.01 -1.69 -12.53
CA PHE A 87 -3.09 -0.73 -12.25
C PHE A 87 -4.34 -0.96 -13.13
N GLY A 88 -4.38 -2.08 -13.86
CA GLY A 88 -5.43 -2.38 -14.82
C GLY A 88 -6.83 -2.41 -14.20
N SER A 89 -7.80 -1.84 -14.93
CA SER A 89 -9.22 -2.08 -14.74
C SER A 89 -9.52 -3.54 -15.07
N GLY A 90 -9.50 -4.43 -14.08
CA GLY A 90 -9.72 -5.85 -14.31
C GLY A 90 -9.74 -6.64 -13.03
N SER A 91 -10.87 -6.64 -12.35
CA SER A 91 -11.36 -7.89 -11.79
C SER A 91 -11.45 -8.88 -12.97
N PRO A 92 -10.83 -10.08 -12.93
CA PRO A 92 -11.54 -11.20 -13.53
C PRO A 92 -12.77 -11.45 -12.65
N GLU A 93 -13.89 -11.76 -13.30
CA GLU A 93 -15.18 -12.12 -12.71
C GLU A 93 -15.09 -13.05 -11.49
#